data_AF-A0A936VHY1-F1
#
_entry.id   AF-A0A936VHY1-F1
#
_cell.length_a   1.000
_cell.length_b   1.000
_cell.length_c   1.000
_cell.angle_alpha   90.00
_cell.angle_beta   90.00
_cell.angle_gamma   90.00
#
_symmetry.space_group_name_H-M   'P 1'
#
loop_
_entity.id
_entity.type
_entity.pdbx_description
1 polymer ?
#
loop_
_entity_poly.entity_id
_entity_poly.type
_entity_poly.pdbx_seq_one_letter_code
_entity_poly.pdbx_strand_id
1 'polypeptide(L)'
;MANLAWIELQCANLGRAKELGQAGLALMQADNLTFPFQWLALLPLIAVALASNQLSAATEYAQTLLDARQQRLPDQLADTIAEALQAMSAHATDRARRILLEAVAANSNAKLG
;
A
#
# COMPACT_ATOMS: atom_id res chain seq x y z
N MET A 1 -10.85 5.29 -9.23
CA MET A 1 -11.05 4.02 -8.49
C MET A 1 -10.19 3.95 -7.23
N ALA A 2 -8.88 4.20 -7.29
CA ALA A 2 -7.99 4.15 -6.12
C ALA A 2 -8.42 5.03 -4.91
N ASN A 3 -8.91 6.26 -5.14
CA ASN A 3 -9.41 7.10 -4.05
C ASN A 3 -10.65 6.53 -3.34
N LEU A 4 -11.48 5.75 -4.04
CA LEU A 4 -12.65 5.10 -3.44
C LEU A 4 -12.25 3.89 -2.58
N ALA A 5 -11.14 3.23 -2.90
CA ALA A 5 -10.61 2.13 -2.07
C ALA A 5 -10.26 2.60 -0.65
N TRP A 6 -9.78 3.84 -0.50
CA TRP A 6 -9.54 4.46 0.80
C TRP A 6 -10.84 4.68 1.58
N ILE A 7 -11.92 5.13 0.92
CA ILE A 7 -13.21 5.35 1.58
C ILE A 7 -13.78 4.03 2.08
N GLU A 8 -13.78 2.99 1.24
CA GLU A 8 -14.28 1.67 1.62
C GLU A 8 -13.45 1.02 2.73
N LEU A 9 -12.13 1.27 2.75
CA LEU A 9 -11.25 0.84 3.84
C LEU A 9 -11.66 1.49 5.17
N GLN A 10 -11.97 2.79 5.17
CA GLN A 10 -12.46 3.49 6.36
C GLN A 10 -13.84 2.99 6.81
N CYS A 11 -14.69 2.58 5.87
CA CYS A 11 -15.97 1.93 6.16
C CYS A 11 -15.85 0.43 6.55
N ALA A 12 -14.63 -0.08 6.75
CA ALA A 12 -14.33 -1.49 7.02
C ALA A 12 -14.83 -2.47 5.95
N ASN A 13 -15.14 -1.99 4.75
CA ASN A 13 -15.58 -2.81 3.62
C ASN A 13 -14.38 -3.34 2.84
N LEU A 14 -13.69 -4.32 3.44
CA LEU A 14 -12.43 -4.85 2.93
C LEU A 14 -12.55 -5.46 1.53
N GLY A 15 -13.68 -6.10 1.21
CA GLY A 15 -13.92 -6.69 -0.11
C GLY A 15 -13.96 -5.62 -1.20
N ARG A 16 -14.76 -4.58 -0.99
CA ARG A 16 -14.88 -3.48 -1.97
C ARG A 16 -13.62 -2.63 -2.05
N ALA A 17 -12.93 -2.42 -0.93
CA ALA A 17 -11.62 -1.77 -0.90
C ALA A 17 -10.59 -2.53 -1.76
N LYS A 18 -10.59 -3.87 -1.68
CA LYS A 18 -9.73 -4.72 -2.52
C LYS A 18 -10.04 -4.56 -4.00
N GLU A 19 -11.30 -4.72 -4.38
CA GLU A 19 -11.73 -4.64 -5.78
C GLU A 19 -11.37 -3.29 -6.42
N LEU A 20 -11.68 -2.19 -5.72
CA LEU A 20 -11.39 -0.83 -6.20
C LEU A 20 -9.89 -0.54 -6.25
N GLY A 21 -9.12 -1.08 -5.30
CA GLY A 21 -7.66 -0.98 -5.27
C GLY A 21 -7.03 -1.72 -6.45
N GLN A 22 -7.43 -2.97 -6.68
CA GLN A 22 -6.93 -3.80 -7.79
C GLN A 22 -7.30 -3.21 -9.15
N ALA A 23 -8.55 -2.76 -9.32
CA ALA A 23 -8.98 -2.09 -10.54
C ALA A 23 -8.20 -0.79 -10.79
N GLY A 24 -7.96 0.00 -9.74
CA GLY A 24 -7.12 1.20 -9.82
C GLY A 24 -5.69 0.91 -10.23
N LEU A 25 -5.07 -0.12 -9.65
CA LEU A 25 -3.71 -0.53 -9.97
C LEU A 25 -3.60 -1.05 -11.41
N ALA A 26 -4.55 -1.88 -11.85
CA ALA A 26 -4.57 -2.41 -13.21
C ALA A 26 -4.68 -1.30 -14.27
N LEU A 27 -5.53 -0.28 -14.03
CA LEU A 27 -5.63 0.89 -14.92
C LEU A 27 -4.31 1.67 -15.00
N MET A 28 -3.61 1.82 -13.87
CA MET A 28 -2.32 2.53 -13.81
C MET A 28 -1.17 1.77 -14.47
N GLN A 29 -1.29 0.45 -14.59
CA GLN A 29 -0.28 -0.42 -15.22
C GLN A 29 -0.55 -0.69 -16.70
N ALA A 30 -1.80 -0.55 -17.15
CA ALA A 30 -2.22 -0.87 -18.52
C ALA A 30 -1.58 0.04 -19.59
N ASP A 31 -1.28 1.30 -19.27
CA ASP A 31 -0.94 2.30 -20.29
C ASP A 31 0.57 2.46 -20.58
N ASN A 32 1.46 1.65 -19.98
CA ASN A 32 2.94 1.74 -20.10
C ASN A 32 3.56 3.11 -19.68
N LEU A 33 2.77 4.17 -19.62
CA LEU A 33 3.01 5.39 -18.86
C LEU A 33 2.93 4.98 -17.40
N THR A 34 4.09 4.75 -16.78
CA THR A 34 4.14 4.41 -15.36
C THR A 34 3.45 5.53 -14.60
N PHE A 35 2.19 5.31 -14.18
CA PHE A 35 1.44 6.35 -13.52
C PHE A 35 2.16 6.64 -12.20
N PRO A 36 2.63 7.88 -11.96
CA PRO A 36 3.57 8.15 -10.88
C PRO A 36 3.00 7.90 -9.47
N PHE A 37 1.67 7.75 -9.37
CA PHE A 37 0.92 7.70 -8.12
C PHE A 37 0.31 6.33 -7.79
N GLN A 38 0.95 5.22 -8.16
CA GLN A 38 0.46 3.87 -7.83
C GLN A 38 0.30 3.63 -6.32
N TRP A 39 0.99 4.41 -5.48
CA TRP A 39 0.81 4.42 -4.03
C TRP A 39 -0.63 4.66 -3.57
N LEU A 40 -1.45 5.35 -4.38
CA LEU A 40 -2.87 5.54 -4.12
C LEU A 40 -3.68 4.24 -4.09
N ALA A 41 -3.29 3.27 -4.91
CA ALA A 41 -3.92 1.95 -4.99
C ALA A 41 -3.20 0.92 -4.09
N LEU A 42 -1.87 0.98 -4.01
CA LEU A 42 -1.07 -0.01 -3.28
C LEU A 42 -1.25 0.07 -1.76
N LEU A 43 -1.35 1.27 -1.18
CA LEU A 43 -1.50 1.41 0.28
C LEU A 43 -2.82 0.83 0.82
N PRO A 44 -4.00 1.08 0.22
CA PRO A 44 -5.23 0.38 0.59
C PRO A 44 -5.14 -1.14 0.44
N LEU A 45 -4.47 -1.62 -0.62
CA LEU A 45 -4.29 -3.05 -0.84
C LEU A 45 -3.41 -3.70 0.22
N ILE A 46 -2.36 -3.01 0.67
CA ILE A 46 -1.55 -3.43 1.82
C ILE A 46 -2.43 -3.52 3.07
N ALA A 47 -3.21 -2.49 3.37
CA ALA A 47 -4.09 -2.48 4.54
C ALA A 47 -5.10 -3.64 4.53
N VAL A 48 -5.74 -3.89 3.39
CA VAL A 48 -6.68 -5.01 3.21
C VAL A 48 -5.98 -6.35 3.38
N ALA A 49 -4.79 -6.52 2.78
CA ALA A 49 -4.01 -7.74 2.88
C ALA A 49 -3.59 -8.02 4.34
N LEU A 50 -3.15 -7.00 5.07
CA LEU A 50 -2.83 -7.13 6.50
C LEU A 50 -4.06 -7.48 7.33
N ALA A 51 -5.19 -6.81 7.11
CA ALA A 51 -6.45 -7.10 7.81
C ALA A 51 -6.95 -8.53 7.53
N SER A 52 -6.67 -9.06 6.35
CA SER A 52 -7.03 -10.43 5.93
C SER A 52 -5.96 -11.48 6.26
N ASN A 53 -4.92 -11.11 7.01
CA ASN A 53 -3.76 -11.96 7.34
C ASN A 53 -3.00 -12.51 6.11
N GLN A 54 -3.08 -11.82 4.97
CA GLN A 54 -2.44 -12.17 3.70
C GLN A 54 -1.08 -11.46 3.58
N LEU A 55 -0.13 -11.86 4.42
CA LEU A 55 1.15 -11.16 4.56
C LEU A 55 2.01 -11.19 3.30
N SER A 56 1.98 -12.29 2.53
CA SER A 56 2.70 -12.37 1.24
C SER A 56 2.23 -11.28 0.28
N ALA A 57 0.91 -11.14 0.11
CA ALA A 57 0.33 -10.12 -0.75
C ALA A 57 0.67 -8.70 -0.27
N ALA A 58 0.61 -8.45 1.06
CA ALA A 58 1.03 -7.18 1.62
C ALA A 58 2.50 -6.84 1.30
N THR A 59 3.38 -7.85 1.32
CA THR A 59 4.80 -7.72 1.01
C THR A 59 5.03 -7.42 -0.46
N GLU A 60 4.35 -8.13 -1.37
CA GLU A 60 4.43 -7.91 -2.82
C GLU A 60 3.97 -6.49 -3.20
N TYR A 61 2.87 -6.01 -2.60
CA TYR A 61 2.42 -4.63 -2.79
C TYR A 61 3.40 -3.61 -2.23
N ALA A 62 4.02 -3.88 -1.07
CA ALA A 62 5.03 -3.03 -0.46
C ALA A 62 6.35 -2.98 -1.28
N GLN A 63 6.76 -4.09 -1.88
CA GLN A 63 7.90 -4.10 -2.82
C GLN A 63 7.58 -3.28 -4.07
N THR A 64 6.36 -3.40 -4.59
CA THR A 64 5.92 -2.62 -5.75
C THR A 64 5.99 -1.12 -5.48
N LEU A 65 5.65 -0.66 -4.26
CA LEU A 65 5.77 0.74 -3.84
C LEU A 65 7.19 1.30 -3.96
N LEU A 66 8.22 0.48 -3.73
CA LEU A 66 9.62 0.89 -3.81
C LEU A 66 10.22 0.73 -5.21
N ASP A 67 9.43 0.30 -6.20
CA ASP A 67 9.90 0.20 -7.58
C ASP A 67 10.31 1.58 -8.11
N ALA A 68 11.56 1.69 -8.56
CA ALA A 68 12.18 2.93 -9.01
C ALA A 68 11.47 3.58 -10.23
N ARG A 69 10.53 2.88 -10.87
CA ARG A 69 9.71 3.40 -11.94
C ARG A 69 8.58 4.33 -11.44
N GLN A 70 8.26 4.33 -10.15
CA GLN A 70 7.26 5.23 -9.56
C GLN A 70 7.83 6.63 -9.28
N GLN A 71 6.96 7.61 -9.04
CA GLN A 71 7.42 8.88 -8.47
C GLN A 71 7.97 8.62 -7.07
N ARG A 72 9.09 9.26 -6.75
CA ARG A 72 9.72 9.16 -5.43
C ARG A 72 8.66 9.43 -4.35
N LEU A 73 8.40 8.41 -3.55
CA LEU A 73 7.68 8.53 -2.29
C LEU A 73 8.39 9.55 -1.41
N PRO A 74 7.68 10.29 -0.54
CA PRO A 74 8.33 11.07 0.51
C PRO A 74 9.33 10.17 1.26
N ASP A 75 10.56 10.66 1.45
CA ASP A 75 11.69 9.82 1.90
C ASP A 75 11.34 9.04 3.19
N GLN A 76 10.65 9.70 4.14
CA GLN A 76 10.20 9.07 5.38
C GLN A 76 9.25 7.88 5.16
N LEU A 77 8.36 7.95 4.17
CA LEU A 77 7.44 6.86 3.84
C LEU A 77 8.19 5.72 3.13
N ALA A 78 9.13 6.05 2.25
CA ALA A 78 9.99 5.06 1.59
C ALA A 78 10.84 4.29 2.62
N ASP A 79 11.46 4.99 3.57
CA ASP A 79 12.27 4.41 4.64
C ASP A 79 11.43 3.49 5.56
N THR A 80 10.22 3.93 5.92
CA THR A 80 9.30 3.12 6.74
C THR A 80 8.89 1.83 6.02
N ILE A 81 8.61 1.90 4.71
CA ILE A 81 8.28 0.71 3.91
C ILE A 81 9.50 -0.20 3.77
N ALA A 82 10.70 0.36 3.58
CA ALA A 82 11.93 -0.40 3.52
C ALA A 82 12.22 -1.13 4.85
N GLU A 83 12.00 -0.49 5.99
CA GLU A 83 12.14 -1.12 7.31
C GLU A 83 11.17 -2.29 7.49
N ALA A 84 9.92 -2.14 7.05
CA ALA A 84 8.95 -3.23 7.09
C ALA A 84 9.40 -4.44 6.26
N LEU A 85 9.94 -4.21 5.06
CA LEU A 85 10.46 -5.28 4.21
C LEU A 85 11.70 -5.95 4.81
N GLN A 86 12.58 -5.19 5.47
CA GLN A 86 13.71 -5.76 6.21
C GLN A 86 13.23 -6.64 7.37
N ALA A 87 12.27 -6.18 8.16
CA ALA A 87 11.67 -6.99 9.23
C ALA A 87 11.03 -8.27 8.68
N MET A 88 10.41 -8.21 7.50
CA MET A 88 9.86 -9.39 6.81
C MET A 88 10.96 -10.39 6.44
N SER A 89 12.06 -9.92 5.86
CA SER A 89 13.21 -10.75 5.48
C SER A 89 13.90 -11.41 6.68
N ALA A 90 13.81 -10.78 7.85
CA ALA A 90 14.30 -11.31 9.13
C ALA A 90 13.27 -12.22 9.84
N HIS A 91 12.16 -12.59 9.18
CA HIS A 91 11.05 -13.34 9.75
C HIS A 91 10.36 -12.69 10.97
N ALA A 92 10.60 -11.39 11.21
CA ALA A 92 9.97 -10.62 12.26
C ALA A 92 8.58 -10.12 11.81
N THR A 93 7.70 -11.08 11.48
CA THR A 93 6.37 -10.87 10.88
C THR A 93 5.49 -9.87 11.64
N ASP A 94 5.42 -9.97 12.96
CA ASP A 94 4.60 -9.05 13.78
C ASP A 94 5.13 -7.62 13.76
N ARG A 95 6.45 -7.45 13.69
CA ARG A 95 7.10 -6.14 13.54
C ARG A 95 6.80 -5.56 12.16
N ALA A 96 6.98 -6.34 11.10
CA ALA A 96 6.70 -5.92 9.74
C ALA A 96 5.24 -5.49 9.56
N ARG A 97 4.29 -6.26 10.13
CA ARG A 97 2.86 -5.93 10.12
C ARG A 97 2.57 -4.58 10.78
N ARG A 98 3.21 -4.30 11.93
CA ARG A 98 3.01 -3.05 12.67
C ARG A 98 3.52 -1.85 11.88
N ILE A 99 4.74 -1.95 11.33
CA ILE A 99 5.35 -0.88 10.53
C ILE A 99 4.52 -0.57 9.28
N LEU A 100 4.00 -1.59 8.58
CA LEU A 100 3.14 -1.37 7.41
C LEU A 100 1.81 -0.70 7.79
N LEU A 101 1.22 -1.02 8.94
CA LEU A 101 0.01 -0.34 9.41
C LEU A 101 0.26 1.14 9.71
N GLU A 102 1.41 1.45 10.33
CA GLU A 102 1.83 2.83 10.61
C GLU A 102 2.03 3.63 9.30
N ALA A 103 2.68 3.02 8.30
CA ALA A 103 2.87 3.63 6.98
C ALA A 103 1.53 3.96 6.28
N VAL A 104 0.55 3.06 6.36
CA VAL A 104 -0.80 3.29 5.82
C VAL A 104 -1.49 4.44 6.57
N ALA A 105 -1.42 4.46 7.90
CA ALA A 105 -2.06 5.47 8.73
C ALA A 105 -1.49 6.88 8.50
N ALA A 106 -0.17 7.01 8.42
CA ALA A 106 0.52 8.29 8.21
C ALA A 106 0.07 8.97 6.89
N ASN A 107 -0.12 8.19 5.83
CA ASN A 107 -0.56 8.71 4.53
C ASN A 107 -2.07 9.02 4.47
N SER A 108 -2.86 8.46 5.39
CA SER A 108 -4.29 8.74 5.51
C SER A 108 -4.54 10.17 6.01
N ASN A 109 -3.73 10.63 6.97
CA ASN A 109 -3.85 11.94 7.60
C ASN A 109 -3.28 13.08 6.75
N ALA A 110 -2.30 12.79 5.88
CA ALA A 110 -1.67 13.79 5.02
C ALA A 110 -2.59 14.36 3.91
N LYS A 111 -3.79 13.78 3.71
CA LYS A 111 -4.73 14.19 2.66
C LYS A 111 -5.84 15.15 3.10
N LEU A 112 -5.85 15.59 4.35
CA LEU A 112 -6.86 16.51 4.91
C LEU A 112 -6.29 17.89 5.28
N GLY A 113 -5.04 18.19 4.90
CA GLY A 113 -4.39 19.49 5.12
C GLY A 113 -4.23 20.29 3.84
#